data_AF-A0A835V0L6-F1
#
_entry.id   AF-A0A835V0L6-F1
#
_cell.length_a   1.000
_cell.length_b   1.000
_cell.length_c   1.000
_cell.angle_alpha   90.00
_cell.angle_beta   90.00
_cell.angle_gamma   90.00
#
_symmetry.space_group_name_H-M   'P 1'
#
loop_
_entity.id
_entity.type
_entity.pdbx_description
1 polymer ?
#
loop_
_entity_poly.entity_id
_entity_poly.type
_entity_poly.pdbx_seq_one_letter_code
_entity_poly.pdbx_strand_id
1 'polypeptide(L)'
;MFKLAGKLARLKAELKTWNRIAFGNIFERKNQSEQEVQDAEAALDSCPNSVNAARLDSAYRSLQLRLKAEEEYWRQKAGLRWLNEGDANTNFFHATVKMKQHSLGIHKLIKPDGSWSEGVELDQFLVSHFCNLYKDRPICNSAVDSILSHSPHSISPAQNASLTRPTDALELFGVLSAMADSSAPGPDGFTVKFFKVGCSWLRIWSTPATTSYLVLLSLKPLARRGFA
;
A
#
# COMPACT_ATOMS: atom_id res chain seq x y z
N MET A 1 -10.31 19.35 6.04
CA MET A 1 -9.40 18.22 5.75
C MET A 1 -9.37 17.10 6.81
N PHE A 2 -9.63 17.33 8.10
CA PHE A 2 -9.44 16.33 9.17
C PHE A 2 -10.37 15.10 9.17
N LYS A 3 -11.56 15.16 8.53
CA LYS A 3 -12.55 14.08 8.60
C LYS A 3 -12.13 12.80 7.85
N LEU A 4 -11.53 12.93 6.66
CA LEU A 4 -11.08 11.78 5.85
C LEU A 4 -9.86 11.12 6.49
N ALA A 5 -8.86 11.93 6.87
CA ALA A 5 -7.66 11.43 7.55
C ALA A 5 -7.99 10.65 8.83
N GLY A 6 -8.93 11.15 9.65
CA GLY A 6 -9.40 10.43 10.84
C GLY A 6 -10.12 9.11 10.54
N LYS A 7 -10.89 9.04 9.45
CA LYS A 7 -11.54 7.79 9.00
C LYS A 7 -10.50 6.77 8.50
N LEU A 8 -9.54 7.21 7.70
CA LEU A 8 -8.45 6.36 7.19
C LEU A 8 -7.58 5.83 8.33
N ALA A 9 -7.29 6.65 9.35
CA ALA A 9 -6.54 6.22 10.52
C ALA A 9 -7.27 5.11 11.30
N ARG A 10 -8.58 5.23 11.52
CA ARG A 10 -9.38 4.18 12.15
C ARG A 10 -9.40 2.90 11.31
N LEU A 11 -9.64 3.03 10.00
CA LEU A 11 -9.62 1.89 9.10
C LEU A 11 -8.27 1.16 9.12
N LYS A 12 -7.16 1.91 9.14
CA LYS A 12 -5.82 1.34 9.23
C LYS A 12 -5.63 0.51 10.51
N ALA A 13 -6.16 0.96 11.64
CA ALA A 13 -6.10 0.21 12.89
C ALA A 13 -6.87 -1.12 12.78
N GLU A 14 -8.09 -1.09 12.26
CA GLU A 14 -8.90 -2.30 12.03
C GLU A 14 -8.24 -3.27 11.05
N LEU A 15 -7.70 -2.76 9.94
CA LEU A 15 -6.99 -3.59 8.95
C LEU A 15 -5.72 -4.22 9.53
N LYS A 16 -5.00 -3.54 10.42
CA LYS A 16 -3.86 -4.14 11.12
C LYS A 16 -4.29 -5.30 12.02
N THR A 17 -5.37 -5.12 12.77
CA THR A 17 -5.93 -6.17 13.63
C THR A 17 -6.39 -7.37 12.79
N TRP A 18 -7.16 -7.11 11.73
CA TRP A 18 -7.61 -8.14 10.80
C TRP A 18 -6.44 -8.86 10.13
N ASN A 19 -5.40 -8.15 9.69
CA ASN A 19 -4.21 -8.76 9.10
C ASN A 19 -3.53 -9.73 10.08
N ARG A 20 -3.39 -9.32 11.35
CA ARG A 20 -2.81 -10.18 12.39
C ARG A 20 -3.66 -11.44 12.64
N ILE A 21 -4.99 -11.33 12.62
CA ILE A 21 -5.88 -12.47 12.88
C ILE A 21 -5.96 -13.40 11.67
N ALA A 22 -6.18 -12.86 10.47
CA ALA A 22 -6.40 -13.64 9.27
C ALA A 22 -5.10 -14.21 8.69
N PHE A 23 -4.08 -13.36 8.52
CA PHE A 23 -2.82 -13.73 7.87
C PHE A 23 -1.71 -14.07 8.87
N GLY A 24 -1.71 -13.44 10.05
CA GLY A 24 -0.68 -13.66 11.06
C GLY A 24 0.72 -13.29 10.55
N ASN A 25 1.74 -13.97 11.07
CA ASN A 25 3.11 -13.82 10.58
C ASN A 25 3.32 -14.74 9.37
N ILE A 26 3.45 -14.12 8.18
CA ILE A 26 3.62 -14.83 6.90
C ILE A 26 4.87 -15.73 6.94
N PHE A 27 5.97 -15.24 7.52
CA PHE A 27 7.24 -15.98 7.60
C PHE A 27 7.13 -17.18 8.54
N GLU A 28 6.49 -17.00 9.69
CA GLU A 28 6.29 -18.07 10.65
C GLU A 28 5.39 -19.18 10.09
N ARG A 29 4.29 -18.80 9.41
CA ARG A 29 3.40 -19.76 8.74
C ARG A 29 4.10 -20.50 7.58
N LYS A 30 5.00 -19.83 6.87
CA LYS A 30 5.81 -20.47 5.82
C LYS A 30 6.75 -21.52 6.43
N ASN A 31 7.47 -21.18 7.50
CA ASN A 31 8.31 -22.13 8.21
C ASN A 31 7.51 -23.31 8.79
N GLN A 32 6.32 -23.07 9.33
CA GLN A 32 5.42 -24.12 9.81
C GLN A 32 5.02 -25.08 8.67
N SER A 33 4.66 -24.56 7.50
CA SER A 33 4.33 -25.42 6.35
C SER A 33 5.54 -26.16 5.77
N GLU A 34 6.75 -25.61 5.88
CA GLU A 34 7.98 -26.36 5.53
C GLU A 34 8.20 -27.53 6.49
N GLN A 35 7.97 -27.32 7.79
CA GLN A 35 8.04 -28.40 8.77
C GLN A 35 6.96 -29.47 8.53
N GLU A 36 5.72 -29.06 8.21
CA GLU A 36 4.63 -29.99 7.88
C GLU A 36 4.95 -30.89 6.69
N VAL A 37 5.67 -30.36 5.68
CA VAL A 37 6.15 -31.15 4.54
C VAL A 37 7.20 -32.16 5.00
N GLN A 38 8.22 -31.72 5.76
CA GLN A 38 9.26 -32.63 6.28
C GLN A 38 8.66 -33.77 7.12
N ASP A 39 7.71 -33.45 7.99
CA ASP A 39 7.03 -34.45 8.83
C ASP A 39 6.19 -35.43 7.99
N ALA A 40 5.56 -34.94 6.92
CA ALA A 40 4.78 -35.77 6.01
C ALA A 40 5.66 -36.67 5.13
N GLU A 41 6.83 -36.19 4.70
CA GLU A 41 7.85 -36.98 4.00
C GLU A 41 8.37 -38.11 4.88
N ALA A 42 8.79 -37.78 6.10
CA ALA A 42 9.27 -38.77 7.07
C ALA A 42 8.20 -39.84 7.39
N ALA A 43 6.93 -39.44 7.49
CA ALA A 43 5.82 -40.36 7.70
C ALA A 43 5.58 -41.29 6.50
N LEU A 44 5.75 -40.79 5.27
CA LEU A 44 5.62 -41.58 4.06
C LEU A 44 6.78 -42.57 3.91
N ASP A 45 8.01 -42.14 4.20
CA ASP A 45 9.21 -42.98 4.18
C ASP A 45 9.10 -44.11 5.22
N SER A 46 8.60 -43.79 6.40
CA SER A 46 8.40 -44.76 7.49
C SER A 46 7.26 -45.74 7.18
N CYS A 47 6.19 -45.27 6.55
CA CYS A 47 5.03 -46.09 6.21
C CYS A 47 4.44 -45.67 4.85
N PRO A 48 4.86 -46.33 3.76
CA PRO A 48 4.35 -46.05 2.42
C PRO A 48 2.90 -46.51 2.27
N ASN A 49 1.97 -45.56 2.38
CA ASN A 49 0.54 -45.80 2.19
C ASN A 49 -0.15 -44.60 1.53
N SER A 50 -1.35 -44.84 0.99
CA SER A 50 -2.12 -43.81 0.26
C SER A 50 -2.54 -42.62 1.14
N VAL A 51 -2.70 -42.81 2.45
CA VAL A 51 -3.08 -41.76 3.39
C VAL A 51 -1.91 -40.79 3.61
N ASN A 52 -0.71 -41.31 3.84
CA ASN A 52 0.51 -40.51 3.97
C ASN A 52 0.87 -39.81 2.66
N ALA A 53 0.66 -40.46 1.51
CA ALA A 53 0.85 -39.83 0.21
C ALA A 53 -0.12 -38.64 0.00
N ALA A 54 -1.40 -38.79 0.36
CA ALA A 54 -2.36 -37.71 0.30
C ALA A 54 -2.05 -36.57 1.29
N ARG A 55 -1.55 -36.90 2.49
CA ARG A 55 -1.09 -35.92 3.48
C ARG A 55 0.08 -35.09 2.95
N LEU A 56 1.07 -35.74 2.33
CA LEU A 56 2.22 -35.07 1.72
C LEU A 56 1.78 -34.11 0.60
N ASP A 57 0.90 -34.57 -0.29
CA ASP A 57 0.35 -33.76 -1.37
C ASP A 57 -0.44 -32.54 -0.84
N SER A 58 -1.21 -32.71 0.25
CA SER A 58 -1.87 -31.59 0.93
C SER A 58 -0.87 -30.61 1.56
N ALA A 59 0.19 -31.10 2.21
CA ALA A 59 1.23 -30.27 2.81
C ALA A 59 1.97 -29.45 1.74
N TYR A 60 2.32 -30.07 0.62
CA TYR A 60 2.93 -29.37 -0.52
C TYR A 60 2.02 -28.27 -1.09
N ARG A 61 0.72 -28.51 -1.24
CA ARG A 61 -0.23 -27.46 -1.66
C ARG A 61 -0.30 -26.30 -0.68
N SER A 62 -0.29 -26.59 0.63
CA SER A 62 -0.25 -25.56 1.68
C SER A 62 1.03 -24.72 1.57
N LEU A 63 2.19 -25.38 1.46
CA LEU A 63 3.48 -24.70 1.31
C LEU A 63 3.52 -23.80 0.05
N GLN A 64 3.04 -24.30 -1.09
CA GLN A 64 2.94 -23.52 -2.33
C GLN A 64 2.09 -22.24 -2.16
N LEU A 65 0.97 -22.34 -1.42
CA LEU A 65 0.15 -21.17 -1.10
C LEU A 65 0.91 -20.16 -0.21
N ARG A 66 1.68 -20.64 0.78
CA ARG A 66 2.48 -19.79 1.67
C ARG A 66 3.62 -19.09 0.94
N LEU A 67 4.33 -19.80 0.06
CA LEU A 67 5.40 -19.24 -0.77
C LEU A 67 4.88 -18.13 -1.69
N LYS A 68 3.73 -18.33 -2.34
CA LYS A 68 3.09 -17.29 -3.16
C LYS A 68 2.72 -16.05 -2.35
N ALA A 69 2.24 -16.23 -1.11
CA ALA A 69 1.90 -15.11 -0.23
C ALA A 69 3.15 -14.34 0.21
N GLU A 70 4.27 -15.02 0.49
CA GLU A 70 5.55 -14.40 0.79
C GLU A 70 6.12 -13.64 -0.41
N GLU A 71 6.05 -14.22 -1.61
CA GLU A 71 6.49 -13.57 -2.84
C GLU A 71 5.70 -12.27 -3.11
N GLU A 72 4.38 -12.30 -2.97
CA GLU A 72 3.53 -11.11 -3.08
C GLU A 72 3.88 -10.05 -2.02
N TYR A 73 4.14 -10.47 -0.78
CA TYR A 73 4.59 -9.56 0.29
C TYR A 73 5.87 -8.83 -0.10
N TRP A 74 6.88 -9.55 -0.58
CA TRP A 74 8.14 -8.93 -0.97
C TRP A 74 8.03 -8.09 -2.24
N ARG A 75 7.22 -8.51 -3.21
CA ARG A 75 6.90 -7.71 -4.40
C ARG A 75 6.36 -6.35 -4.02
N GLN A 76 5.39 -6.31 -3.11
CA GLN A 76 4.81 -5.07 -2.61
C GLN A 76 5.84 -4.24 -1.84
N LYS A 77 6.62 -4.87 -0.95
CA LYS A 77 7.59 -4.18 -0.10
C LYS A 77 8.76 -3.59 -0.89
N ALA A 78 9.19 -4.22 -1.97
CA ALA A 78 10.28 -3.74 -2.80
C ALA A 78 9.86 -2.64 -3.79
N GLY A 79 8.55 -2.43 -3.98
CA GLY A 79 8.00 -1.50 -4.97
C GLY A 79 8.45 -1.81 -6.40
N LEU A 80 8.80 -3.07 -6.68
CA LEU A 80 9.41 -3.49 -7.94
C LEU A 80 8.33 -3.83 -8.97
N ARG A 81 8.33 -3.12 -10.11
CA ARG A 81 7.60 -3.51 -11.35
C ARG A 81 8.21 -4.75 -12.04
N TRP A 82 9.40 -5.16 -11.61
CA TRP A 82 10.33 -6.03 -12.35
C TRP A 82 10.12 -7.54 -12.19
N LEU A 83 9.18 -8.00 -11.36
CA LEU A 83 8.91 -9.43 -11.18
C LEU A 83 8.20 -10.10 -12.39
N ASN A 84 8.17 -9.43 -13.55
CA ASN A 84 7.60 -9.98 -14.78
C ASN A 84 8.60 -10.84 -15.57
N GLU A 85 9.89 -10.78 -15.23
CA GLU A 85 10.95 -11.60 -15.82
C GLU A 85 11.49 -12.49 -14.69
N GLY A 86 11.09 -13.76 -14.72
CA GLY A 86 11.08 -14.65 -13.58
C GLY A 86 12.42 -14.77 -12.83
N ASP A 87 12.34 -14.60 -11.52
CA ASP A 87 12.97 -15.53 -10.58
C ASP A 87 12.23 -15.47 -9.22
N ALA A 88 11.77 -16.63 -8.77
CA ALA A 88 10.89 -16.80 -7.62
C ALA A 88 11.70 -16.71 -6.33
N ASN A 89 11.51 -15.64 -5.54
CA ASN A 89 11.96 -15.54 -4.15
C ASN A 89 13.41 -16.04 -3.89
N THR A 90 14.33 -15.81 -4.84
CA THR A 90 15.69 -16.35 -4.76
C THR A 90 16.58 -15.52 -3.84
N ASN A 91 17.68 -16.12 -3.37
CA ASN A 91 18.70 -15.42 -2.59
C ASN A 91 19.19 -14.14 -3.27
N PHE A 92 19.23 -14.12 -4.61
CA PHE A 92 19.56 -12.93 -5.40
C PHE A 92 18.54 -11.82 -5.17
N PHE A 93 17.24 -12.11 -5.29
CA PHE A 93 16.19 -11.13 -5.03
C PHE A 93 16.28 -10.55 -3.61
N HIS A 94 16.47 -11.40 -2.59
CA HIS A 94 16.63 -10.93 -1.22
C HIS A 94 17.92 -10.10 -1.03
N ALA A 95 19.01 -10.46 -1.69
CA ALA A 95 20.24 -9.67 -1.69
C ALA A 95 20.02 -8.30 -2.35
N THR A 96 19.35 -8.24 -3.50
CA THR A 96 19.01 -6.97 -4.18
C THR A 96 18.12 -6.09 -3.31
N VAL A 97 17.11 -6.64 -2.64
CA VAL A 97 16.26 -5.90 -1.70
C VAL A 97 17.08 -5.33 -0.54
N LYS A 98 17.96 -6.14 0.06
CA LYS A 98 18.86 -5.69 1.15
C LYS A 98 19.80 -4.59 0.67
N MET A 99 20.43 -4.74 -0.49
CA MET A 99 21.30 -3.72 -1.09
C MET A 99 20.56 -2.42 -1.34
N LYS A 100 19.35 -2.50 -1.89
CA LYS A 100 18.51 -1.32 -2.15
C LYS A 100 18.09 -0.64 -0.86
N GLN A 101 17.68 -1.40 0.16
CA GLN A 101 17.37 -0.85 1.49
C GLN A 101 18.58 -0.15 2.11
N HIS A 102 19.76 -0.76 2.02
CA HIS A 102 20.99 -0.16 2.52
C HIS A 102 21.35 1.12 1.76
N SER A 103 21.22 1.12 0.43
CA SER A 103 21.52 2.27 -0.43
C SER A 103 20.52 3.42 -0.30
N LEU A 104 19.25 3.14 0.00
CA LEU A 104 18.21 4.15 0.21
C LEU A 104 18.21 4.72 1.63
N GLY A 105 18.87 4.05 2.58
CA GLY A 105 19.03 4.53 3.94
C GLY A 105 19.99 5.71 4.01
N ILE A 106 19.54 6.82 4.58
CA ILE A 106 20.41 7.93 4.95
C ILE A 106 21.05 7.57 6.29
N HIS A 107 22.31 7.15 6.29
CA HIS A 107 23.01 6.72 7.52
C HIS A 107 23.76 7.85 8.21
N LYS A 108 24.26 8.82 7.43
CA LYS A 108 25.06 9.94 7.90
C LYS A 108 24.81 11.17 7.04
N LEU A 109 24.81 12.35 7.65
CA LEU A 109 24.79 13.64 6.94
C LEU A 109 25.83 14.59 7.50
N ILE A 110 26.41 15.43 6.64
CA ILE A 110 27.27 16.54 7.06
C ILE A 110 26.37 17.74 7.36
N LYS A 111 26.47 18.27 8.57
CA LYS A 111 25.78 19.47 9.00
C LYS A 111 26.43 20.72 8.40
N PRO A 112 25.74 21.88 8.41
CA PRO A 112 26.32 23.14 7.91
C PRO A 112 27.61 23.58 8.59
N ASP A 113 27.86 23.12 9.82
CA ASP A 113 29.09 23.38 10.59
C ASP A 113 30.25 22.41 10.25
N GLY A 114 30.04 21.48 9.30
CA GLY A 114 31.01 20.49 8.88
C GLY A 114 31.06 19.23 9.76
N SER A 115 30.27 19.14 10.83
CA SER A 115 30.19 17.95 11.68
C SER A 115 29.30 16.86 11.07
N TRP A 116 29.59 15.59 11.37
CA TRP A 116 28.75 14.47 10.97
C TRP A 116 27.59 14.29 11.95
N SER A 117 26.40 14.02 11.42
CA SER A 117 25.22 13.58 12.18
C SER A 117 24.88 12.14 11.85
N GLU A 118 24.72 11.31 12.87
CA GLU A 118 24.49 9.86 12.77
C GLU A 118 23.49 9.39 13.83
N GLY A 119 22.83 8.25 13.59
CA GLY A 119 21.92 7.64 14.56
C GLY A 119 20.75 8.55 14.98
N VAL A 120 20.50 8.67 16.29
CA VAL A 120 19.37 9.44 16.83
C VAL A 120 19.48 10.94 16.52
N GLU A 121 20.71 11.46 16.44
CA GLU A 121 20.94 12.87 16.13
C GLU A 121 20.55 13.21 14.69
N LEU A 122 20.72 12.27 13.77
CA LEU A 122 20.37 12.43 12.37
C LEU A 122 18.85 12.65 12.19
N ASP A 123 18.03 11.89 12.91
CA ASP A 123 16.57 12.03 12.88
C ASP A 123 16.13 13.42 13.36
N GLN A 124 16.69 13.88 14.47
CA GLN A 124 16.41 15.21 15.02
C GLN A 124 16.88 16.33 14.08
N PHE A 125 18.07 16.15 13.49
CA PHE A 125 18.62 17.08 12.51
C PHE A 125 17.74 17.16 11.26
N LEU A 126 17.34 16.02 10.67
CA LEU A 126 16.48 15.99 9.49
C LEU A 126 15.12 16.66 9.76
N VAL A 127 14.47 16.31 10.87
CA VAL A 127 13.19 16.91 11.25
C VAL A 127 13.33 18.42 11.43
N SER A 128 14.33 18.87 12.19
CA SER A 128 14.56 20.30 12.42
C SER A 128 14.89 21.05 11.13
N HIS A 129 15.75 20.47 10.28
CA HIS A 129 16.13 21.05 9.00
C HIS A 129 14.92 21.26 8.08
N PHE A 130 14.12 20.21 7.85
CA PHE A 130 12.95 20.32 6.98
C PHE A 130 11.84 21.16 7.60
N CYS A 131 11.61 21.08 8.92
CA CYS A 131 10.71 22.00 9.60
C CYS A 131 11.14 23.45 9.40
N ASN A 132 12.44 23.76 9.47
CA ASN A 132 12.94 25.10 9.21
C ASN A 132 12.89 25.50 7.74
N LEU A 133 13.10 24.55 6.82
CA LEU A 133 13.02 24.78 5.38
C LEU A 133 11.60 25.14 4.94
N TYR A 134 10.59 24.48 5.52
CA TYR A 134 9.19 24.68 5.21
C TYR A 134 8.47 25.63 6.17
N LYS A 135 9.16 26.20 7.17
CA LYS A 135 8.62 27.33 7.93
C LYS A 135 8.46 28.51 6.97
N ASP A 136 7.33 29.19 7.06
CA ASP A 136 7.14 30.46 6.39
C ASP A 136 8.28 31.40 6.77
N ARG A 137 9.17 31.64 5.80
CA ARG A 137 10.10 32.76 5.91
C ARG A 137 9.26 34.01 5.68
N PRO A 138 9.36 35.04 6.53
CA PRO A 138 8.79 36.34 6.20
C PRO A 138 9.51 36.81 4.93
N ILE A 139 8.87 36.61 3.79
CA ILE A 139 9.36 37.12 2.52
C ILE A 139 9.17 38.63 2.61
N CYS A 140 10.21 39.40 2.30
CA CYS A 140 10.06 40.83 2.12
C CYS A 140 9.13 41.04 0.92
N ASN A 141 7.84 41.27 1.17
CA ASN A 141 6.81 41.38 0.14
C ASN A 141 7.20 42.40 -0.94
N SER A 142 7.93 43.46 -0.59
CA SER A 142 8.38 44.47 -1.55
C SER A 142 9.28 43.94 -2.67
N ALA A 143 10.13 42.93 -2.41
CA ALA A 143 10.98 42.33 -3.43
C ALA A 143 10.18 41.42 -4.36
N VAL A 144 9.22 40.66 -3.80
CA VAL A 144 8.33 39.80 -4.60
C VAL A 144 7.35 40.63 -5.41
N ASP A 145 6.77 41.68 -4.84
CA ASP A 145 5.88 42.61 -5.54
C ASP A 145 6.62 43.33 -6.67
N SER A 146 7.89 43.69 -6.47
CA SER A 146 8.74 44.23 -7.53
C SER A 146 8.98 43.21 -8.64
N ILE A 147 9.27 41.94 -8.33
CA ILE A 147 9.42 40.88 -9.35
C ILE A 147 8.10 40.60 -10.09
N LEU A 148 6.98 40.53 -9.36
CA LEU A 148 5.66 40.26 -9.89
C LEU A 148 5.10 41.42 -10.73
N SER A 149 5.45 42.67 -10.40
CA SER A 149 5.04 43.85 -11.18
C SER A 149 5.71 43.94 -12.56
N HIS A 150 6.88 43.30 -12.73
CA HIS A 150 7.56 43.18 -14.02
C HIS A 150 7.18 41.89 -14.78
N SER A 151 6.44 40.98 -14.14
CA SER A 151 5.92 39.79 -14.78
C SER A 151 4.66 40.16 -15.57
N PRO A 152 4.61 39.89 -16.89
CA PRO A 152 3.36 40.05 -17.63
C PRO A 152 2.30 39.16 -16.97
N HIS A 153 1.12 39.70 -16.66
CA HIS A 153 -0.01 38.96 -16.09
C HIS A 153 -0.40 37.81 -17.04
N SER A 154 0.24 36.65 -16.85
CA SER A 154 0.24 35.55 -17.81
C SER A 154 -0.97 34.62 -17.67
N ILE A 155 -1.86 34.91 -16.72
CA ILE A 155 -3.07 34.12 -16.46
C ILE A 155 -4.27 34.99 -16.81
N SER A 156 -4.95 34.63 -17.89
CA SER A 156 -6.22 35.26 -18.27
C SER A 156 -7.31 35.00 -17.20
N PRO A 157 -8.34 35.86 -17.12
CA PRO A 157 -9.48 35.63 -16.22
C PRO A 157 -10.13 34.25 -16.41
N ALA A 158 -10.18 33.75 -17.65
CA ALA A 158 -10.71 32.42 -17.97
C ALA A 158 -9.83 31.29 -17.42
N GLN A 159 -8.51 31.40 -17.52
CA GLN A 159 -7.58 30.43 -16.91
C GLN A 159 -7.68 30.47 -15.38
N ASN A 160 -7.78 31.66 -14.78
CA ASN A 160 -7.93 31.79 -13.33
C ASN A 160 -9.24 31.16 -12.85
N ALA A 161 -10.35 31.40 -13.55
CA ALA A 161 -11.63 30.75 -13.27
C ALA A 161 -11.53 29.22 -13.41
N SER A 162 -10.79 28.72 -14.41
CA SER A 162 -10.57 27.28 -14.57
C SER A 162 -9.70 26.67 -13.47
N LEU A 163 -8.67 27.38 -12.99
CA LEU A 163 -7.75 26.90 -11.95
C LEU A 163 -8.38 26.94 -10.54
N THR A 164 -9.31 27.87 -10.31
CA THR A 164 -9.98 28.05 -9.01
C THR A 164 -11.32 27.34 -8.91
N ARG A 165 -11.81 26.75 -10.01
CA ARG A 165 -13.08 26.00 -9.99
C ARG A 165 -12.99 24.82 -9.02
N PRO A 166 -14.10 24.44 -8.36
CA PRO A 166 -14.17 23.21 -7.58
C PRO A 166 -13.85 22.00 -8.45
N THR A 167 -13.08 21.06 -7.91
CA THR A 167 -12.75 19.81 -8.62
C THR A 167 -14.00 18.97 -8.86
N ASP A 168 -14.22 18.55 -10.10
CA ASP A 168 -15.33 17.68 -10.46
C ASP A 168 -15.04 16.20 -10.12
N ALA A 169 -16.09 15.44 -9.87
CA ALA A 169 -15.99 14.01 -9.62
C ALA A 169 -15.38 13.27 -10.82
N LEU A 170 -15.75 13.62 -12.06
CA LEU A 170 -15.18 12.98 -13.26
C LEU A 170 -13.69 13.27 -13.41
N GLU A 171 -13.27 14.50 -13.11
CA GLU A 171 -11.86 14.90 -13.10
C GLU A 171 -11.08 14.09 -12.06
N LEU A 172 -11.60 13.97 -10.84
CA LEU A 172 -11.03 13.14 -9.78
C LEU A 172 -10.88 11.67 -10.18
N PHE A 173 -11.92 11.08 -10.79
CA PHE A 173 -11.87 9.69 -11.24
C PHE A 173 -10.92 9.49 -12.43
N GLY A 174 -10.83 10.47 -13.32
CA GLY A 174 -9.89 10.46 -14.44
C GLY A 174 -8.45 10.45 -13.94
N VAL A 175 -8.11 11.37 -13.02
CA VAL A 175 -6.79 11.42 -12.38
C VAL A 175 -6.50 10.12 -11.63
N LEU A 176 -7.43 9.67 -10.78
CA LEU A 176 -7.24 8.45 -9.99
C LEU A 176 -7.04 7.23 -10.88
N SER A 177 -7.76 7.11 -12.00
CA SER A 177 -7.62 6.00 -12.95
C SER A 177 -6.26 6.02 -13.67
N ALA A 178 -5.76 7.22 -14.01
CA ALA A 178 -4.48 7.41 -14.69
C ALA A 178 -3.26 7.13 -13.79
N MET A 179 -3.39 7.27 -12.47
CA MET A 179 -2.30 6.98 -11.53
C MET A 179 -1.92 5.48 -11.55
N ALA A 180 -0.64 5.15 -11.40
CA ALA A 180 -0.21 3.74 -11.32
C ALA A 180 -0.65 3.09 -9.99
N ASP A 181 -1.08 1.83 -10.05
CA ASP A 181 -1.49 1.06 -8.87
C ASP A 181 -0.34 0.86 -7.87
N SER A 182 0.88 0.77 -8.38
CA SER A 182 2.12 0.59 -7.64
C SER A 182 2.75 1.88 -7.12
N SER A 183 2.07 3.02 -7.26
CA SER A 183 2.55 4.29 -6.71
C SER A 183 2.69 4.19 -5.18
N ALA A 184 3.74 4.83 -4.65
CA ALA A 184 4.03 4.81 -3.23
C ALA A 184 2.84 5.36 -2.42
N PRO A 185 2.51 4.73 -1.28
CA PRO A 185 1.45 5.21 -0.41
C PRO A 185 1.79 6.59 0.17
N GLY A 186 0.76 7.40 0.37
CA GLY A 186 0.90 8.69 1.04
C GLY A 186 1.17 8.53 2.54
N PRO A 187 1.19 9.64 3.31
CA PRO A 187 1.32 9.60 4.76
C PRO A 187 0.19 8.82 5.46
N ASP A 188 -0.94 8.59 4.77
CA ASP A 188 -2.03 7.73 5.24
C ASP A 188 -1.66 6.23 5.24
N GLY A 189 -0.70 5.82 4.40
CA GLY A 189 -0.24 4.44 4.25
C GLY A 189 -1.13 3.60 3.32
N PHE A 190 -1.99 4.20 2.49
CA PHE A 190 -2.81 3.50 1.51
C PHE A 190 -2.28 3.71 0.10
N THR A 191 -2.25 2.65 -0.72
CA THR A 191 -1.81 2.74 -2.12
C THR A 191 -2.90 3.31 -3.02
N VAL A 192 -2.52 3.80 -4.20
CA VAL A 192 -3.48 4.24 -5.22
C VAL A 192 -4.49 3.14 -5.55
N LYS A 193 -4.04 1.88 -5.59
CA LYS A 193 -4.91 0.72 -5.83
C LYS A 193 -6.06 0.61 -4.82
N PHE A 194 -5.80 0.90 -3.53
CA PHE A 194 -6.85 0.91 -2.50
C PHE A 194 -7.97 1.91 -2.85
N PHE A 195 -7.58 3.12 -3.26
CA PHE A 195 -8.55 4.17 -3.63
C PHE A 195 -9.26 3.86 -4.95
N LYS A 196 -8.56 3.36 -5.97
CA LYS A 196 -9.19 2.93 -7.23
C LYS A 196 -10.27 1.87 -7.02
N VAL A 197 -9.95 0.84 -6.23
CA VAL A 197 -10.91 -0.22 -5.90
C VAL A 197 -12.09 0.38 -5.13
N GLY A 198 -11.83 1.14 -4.06
CA GLY A 198 -12.88 1.81 -3.27
C GLY A 198 -13.80 2.71 -4.10
N CYS A 199 -13.24 3.49 -5.02
CA CYS A 199 -13.97 4.36 -5.94
C CYS A 199 -14.78 3.57 -6.98
N SER A 200 -14.26 2.45 -7.48
CA SER A 200 -15.01 1.54 -8.35
C SER A 200 -16.26 1.00 -7.64
N TRP A 201 -16.15 0.63 -6.36
CA TRP A 201 -17.31 0.23 -5.56
C TRP A 201 -18.33 1.37 -5.51
N LEU A 202 -17.93 2.59 -5.12
CA LEU A 202 -18.83 3.75 -5.06
C LEU A 202 -19.53 4.07 -6.38
N ARG A 203 -18.88 3.82 -7.53
CA ARG A 203 -19.49 3.97 -8.86
C ARG A 203 -20.60 2.93 -9.11
N ILE A 204 -20.41 1.69 -8.65
CA ILE A 204 -21.43 0.63 -8.70
C ILE A 204 -22.64 0.98 -7.81
N TRP A 205 -22.43 1.66 -6.68
CA TRP A 205 -23.52 2.06 -5.78
C TRP A 205 -24.25 3.35 -6.20
N SER A 206 -23.70 4.12 -7.14
CA SER A 206 -24.28 5.39 -7.62
C SER A 206 -24.99 5.28 -8.98
N THR A 207 -24.91 4.12 -9.65
CA THR A 207 -25.69 3.87 -10.87
C THR A 207 -27.14 3.48 -10.53
N PRO A 208 -28.16 4.10 -11.15
CA PRO A 208 -29.58 3.78 -10.91
C PRO A 208 -29.95 2.29 -11.14
N ALA A 209 -29.18 1.60 -11.98
CA ALA A 209 -29.42 0.20 -12.34
C ALA A 209 -29.23 -0.79 -11.17
N THR A 210 -28.34 -0.48 -10.21
CA THR A 210 -28.00 -1.37 -9.09
C THR A 210 -28.92 -1.18 -7.89
N THR A 211 -29.52 0.00 -7.72
CA THR A 211 -30.55 0.27 -6.70
C THR A 211 -31.76 -0.65 -6.90
N SER A 212 -32.12 -0.97 -8.15
CA SER A 212 -33.23 -1.88 -8.46
C SER A 212 -32.91 -3.35 -8.13
N TYR A 213 -31.65 -3.78 -8.28
CA TYR A 213 -31.27 -5.17 -8.01
C TYR A 213 -31.18 -5.49 -6.51
N LEU A 214 -30.84 -4.52 -5.67
CA LEU A 214 -30.74 -4.71 -4.23
C LEU A 214 -32.09 -4.62 -3.50
N VAL A 215 -33.06 -3.89 -4.03
CA VAL A 215 -34.45 -3.98 -3.55
C VAL A 215 -34.99 -5.40 -3.77
N LEU A 216 -34.63 -6.04 -4.89
CA LEU A 216 -35.04 -7.43 -5.18
C LEU A 216 -34.29 -8.48 -4.34
N LEU A 217 -33.04 -8.23 -3.95
CA LEU A 217 -32.27 -9.13 -3.06
C LEU A 217 -32.59 -8.93 -1.57
N SER A 218 -32.98 -7.72 -1.16
CA SER A 218 -33.46 -7.40 0.19
C SER A 218 -34.90 -7.86 0.45
N LEU A 219 -35.68 -8.12 -0.60
CA LEU A 219 -37.08 -8.61 -0.53
C LEU A 219 -37.20 -10.14 -0.71
N LYS A 220 -36.11 -10.90 -0.59
CA LYS A 220 -36.18 -12.33 -0.27
C LYS A 220 -35.87 -12.55 1.22
N PRO A 221 -36.82 -12.25 2.13
CA PRO A 221 -36.68 -12.64 3.51
C PRO A 221 -36.81 -14.17 3.61
N LEU A 222 -36.00 -14.76 4.47
CA LEU A 222 -36.34 -15.90 5.32
C LEU A 222 -37.50 -16.80 4.82
N ALA A 223 -37.21 -17.66 3.84
CA ALA A 223 -38.03 -18.84 3.58
C ALA A 223 -37.11 -20.02 3.28
N ARG A 224 -36.52 -20.58 4.35
CA ARG A 224 -36.17 -22.00 4.56
C ARG A 224 -35.16 -22.15 5.71
N ARG A 225 -35.67 -22.02 6.94
CA ARG A 225 -35.23 -22.80 8.11
C ARG A 225 -36.49 -23.17 8.89
N GLY A 226 -36.78 -24.46 8.97
CA GLY A 226 -37.79 -25.03 9.87
C GLY A 226 -38.55 -26.21 9.28
N PHE A 227 -38.34 -27.39 9.87
CA PHE A 227 -39.12 -28.64 9.81
C PHE A 227 -38.84 -29.61 8.64
N ALA A 228 -37.88 -30.51 8.82
CA ALA A 228 -38.05 -31.85 9.41
C ALA A 228 -36.67 -32.41 9.79
#